data_AF-Q10WY4-F1
#
_entry.id   AF-Q10WY4-F1
#
_cell.length_a   1.000
_cell.length_b   1.000
_cell.length_c   1.000
_cell.angle_alpha   90.00
_cell.angle_beta   90.00
_cell.angle_gamma   90.00
#
_symmetry.space_group_name_H-M   'P 1'
#
loop_
_entity.id
_entity.type
_entity.pdbx_description
1 polymer ?
#
loop_
_entity_poly.entity_id
_entity_poly.type
_entity_poly.pdbx_seq_one_letter_code
_entity_poly.pdbx_strand_id
1 'polypeptide(L)'
;MEMGDTLWRMKQRSRTLQEYRKDIRGSWQDEAAKTLNHRYLNPHEDDEQKMIEFMEKQVQGLEKAKNELKKAKEYALEADRYSQKVEHFLEREKQEVKQANHSYDLSIEYYGLTQAELLNIDELIQQANRSCG
;
A
#
# COMPACT_ATOMS: atom_id res chain seq x y z
N MET A 1 -14.57 16.11 -9.60
CA MET A 1 -14.83 16.69 -10.93
C MET A 1 -15.29 18.15 -10.78
N GLU A 2 -16.19 18.46 -9.84
CA GLU A 2 -16.70 19.82 -9.58
C GLU A 2 -15.65 20.91 -9.29
N MET A 3 -14.58 20.61 -8.55
CA MET A 3 -13.60 21.64 -8.16
C MET A 3 -12.71 22.10 -9.32
N GLY A 4 -12.40 21.20 -10.26
CA GLY A 4 -11.65 21.55 -11.48
C GLY A 4 -12.49 22.42 -12.43
N ASP A 5 -13.76 22.06 -12.61
CA ASP A 5 -14.70 22.84 -13.41
C ASP A 5 -14.97 24.22 -12.81
N THR A 6 -15.07 24.30 -11.47
CA THR A 6 -15.24 25.56 -10.75
C THR A 6 -14.02 26.46 -10.92
N LEU A 7 -12.81 25.92 -10.76
CA LEU A 7 -11.56 26.65 -10.95
C LEU A 7 -11.41 27.14 -12.40
N TRP A 8 -11.77 26.29 -13.38
CA TRP A 8 -11.75 26.67 -14.78
C TRP A 8 -12.72 27.84 -15.06
N ARG A 9 -13.96 27.77 -14.55
CA ARG A 9 -14.94 28.87 -14.69
C ARG A 9 -14.47 30.15 -14.00
N MET A 10 -13.86 30.05 -12.82
CA MET A 10 -13.29 31.20 -12.11
C MET A 10 -12.19 31.86 -12.93
N LYS A 11 -11.25 31.09 -13.48
CA LYS A 11 -10.21 31.60 -14.39
C LYS A 11 -10.77 32.32 -15.61
N GLN A 12 -11.78 31.73 -16.27
CA GLN A 12 -12.40 32.36 -17.44
C GLN A 12 -13.07 33.68 -17.07
N ARG A 13 -13.84 33.71 -15.97
CA ARG A 13 -14.51 34.93 -15.51
C ARG A 13 -13.54 36.02 -15.09
N SER A 14 -12.49 35.66 -14.33
CA SER A 14 -11.41 36.56 -13.95
C SER A 14 -10.79 37.20 -15.19
N ARG A 15 -10.36 36.38 -16.15
CA ARG A 15 -9.74 36.83 -17.39
C ARG A 15 -10.65 37.79 -18.16
N THR A 16 -11.90 37.42 -18.38
CA THR A 16 -12.87 38.26 -19.09
C THR A 16 -13.07 39.60 -18.39
N LEU A 17 -13.17 39.61 -17.05
CA LEU A 17 -13.31 40.85 -16.27
C LEU A 17 -12.07 41.74 -16.41
N GLN A 18 -10.86 41.17 -16.38
CA GLN A 18 -9.63 41.93 -16.55
C GLN A 18 -9.45 42.47 -17.98
N GLU A 19 -9.88 41.70 -18.99
CA GLU A 19 -9.92 42.16 -20.39
C GLU A 19 -10.88 43.36 -20.53
N TYR A 20 -12.11 43.26 -20.02
CA TYR A 20 -13.05 44.39 -20.01
C TYR A 20 -12.52 45.62 -19.27
N ARG A 21 -11.87 45.43 -18.11
CA ARG A 21 -11.24 46.53 -17.36
C ARG A 21 -10.15 47.23 -18.16
N LYS A 22 -9.33 46.49 -18.90
CA LYS A 22 -8.27 47.05 -19.75
C LYS A 22 -8.86 47.88 -20.90
N ASP A 23 -9.92 47.39 -21.52
CA ASP A 23 -10.56 48.06 -22.65
C ASP A 23 -11.20 49.40 -22.26
N ILE A 24 -11.85 49.48 -21.09
CA ILE A 24 -12.52 50.71 -20.63
C ILE A 24 -11.57 51.73 -19.99
N ARG A 25 -10.34 51.33 -19.64
CA ARG A 25 -9.37 52.16 -18.91
C ARG A 25 -8.94 53.43 -19.66
N GLY A 26 -9.02 53.41 -20.99
CA GLY A 26 -8.73 54.59 -21.83
C GLY A 26 -9.80 55.68 -21.75
N SER A 27 -11.06 55.29 -21.49
CA SER A 27 -12.22 56.19 -21.49
C SER A 27 -12.68 56.57 -20.09
N TRP A 28 -12.29 55.80 -19.06
CA TRP A 28 -12.75 55.95 -17.68
C TRP A 28 -11.60 56.34 -16.74
N GLN A 29 -11.25 57.63 -16.75
CA GLN A 29 -10.11 58.20 -15.99
C GLN A 29 -10.50 59.35 -15.05
N ASP A 30 -11.79 59.55 -14.79
CA ASP A 30 -12.22 60.56 -13.82
C ASP A 30 -11.80 60.19 -12.38
N GLU A 31 -11.91 61.14 -11.46
CA GLU A 31 -11.49 60.95 -10.07
C GLU A 31 -12.30 59.88 -9.32
N ALA A 32 -13.56 59.65 -9.71
CA ALA A 32 -14.36 58.56 -9.16
C ALA A 32 -13.86 57.20 -9.66
N ALA A 33 -13.51 57.09 -10.94
CA ALA A 33 -12.91 55.92 -11.58
C ALA A 33 -11.57 55.57 -10.95
N LYS A 34 -10.70 56.57 -10.71
CA LYS A 34 -9.41 56.37 -10.02
C LYS A 34 -9.61 55.85 -8.60
N THR A 35 -10.53 56.44 -7.85
CA THR A 35 -10.85 56.02 -6.48
C THR A 35 -11.39 54.59 -6.43
N LEU A 36 -12.32 54.25 -7.34
CA LEU A 36 -12.90 52.91 -7.42
C LEU A 36 -11.86 51.86 -7.82
N ASN A 37 -11.02 52.17 -8.81
CA ASN A 37 -9.95 51.27 -9.24
C ASN A 37 -8.92 51.04 -8.15
N HIS A 38 -8.48 52.09 -7.47
CA HIS A 38 -7.48 51.98 -6.42
C HIS A 38 -7.99 51.23 -5.20
N ARG A 39 -9.22 51.52 -4.76
CA ARG A 39 -9.77 50.99 -3.51
C ARG A 39 -10.33 49.58 -3.64
N TYR A 40 -10.86 49.22 -4.81
CA TYR A 40 -11.59 47.96 -4.99
C TYR A 40 -11.03 47.11 -6.12
N LEU A 41 -10.87 47.65 -7.34
CA LEU A 41 -10.62 46.78 -8.49
C LEU A 41 -9.16 46.30 -8.61
N ASN A 42 -8.16 47.13 -8.28
CA ASN A 42 -6.74 46.73 -8.33
C ASN A 42 -6.38 45.71 -7.24
N PRO A 43 -6.77 45.88 -5.96
CA PRO A 43 -6.45 44.89 -4.92
C PRO A 43 -7.04 43.51 -5.22
N HIS A 44 -8.25 43.46 -5.80
CA HIS A 44 -8.91 42.19 -6.13
C HIS A 44 -8.29 41.45 -7.32
N GLU A 45 -7.53 42.11 -8.19
CA GLU A 45 -6.79 41.45 -9.27
C GLU A 45 -5.66 40.56 -8.72
N ASP A 46 -4.89 41.09 -7.76
CA ASP A 46 -3.80 40.35 -7.11
C ASP A 46 -4.32 39.22 -6.21
N ASP A 47 -5.41 39.48 -5.48
CA ASP A 47 -6.02 38.49 -4.60
C ASP A 47 -6.65 37.34 -5.37
N GLU A 48 -7.29 37.63 -6.51
CA GLU A 48 -7.89 36.61 -7.37
C GLU A 48 -6.84 35.69 -7.99
N GLN A 49 -5.73 36.24 -8.46
CA GLN A 49 -4.62 35.45 -9.00
C GLN A 49 -4.01 34.53 -7.92
N LYS A 50 -3.75 35.04 -6.72
CA LYS A 50 -3.27 34.24 -5.59
C LYS A 50 -4.26 33.14 -5.21
N MET A 51 -5.56 33.45 -5.21
CA MET A 51 -6.62 32.49 -4.91
C MET A 51 -6.66 31.36 -5.95
N ILE A 52 -6.54 31.68 -7.24
CA ILE A 52 -6.48 30.70 -8.34
C ILE A 52 -5.27 29.77 -8.16
N GLU A 53 -4.08 30.33 -7.94
CA GLU A 53 -2.86 29.55 -7.73
C GLU A 53 -2.95 28.63 -6.51
N PHE A 54 -3.54 29.13 -5.42
CA PHE A 54 -3.77 28.33 -4.22
C PHE A 54 -4.73 27.16 -4.49
N MET A 55 -5.84 27.41 -5.20
CA MET A 55 -6.78 26.37 -5.58
C MET A 55 -6.19 25.34 -6.54
N GLU A 56 -5.34 25.76 -7.49
CA GLU A 56 -4.61 24.83 -8.36
C GLU A 56 -3.72 23.89 -7.56
N LYS A 57 -2.95 24.42 -6.61
CA LYS A 57 -2.10 23.62 -5.72
C LYS A 57 -2.93 22.63 -4.91
N GLN A 58 -4.09 23.04 -4.40
CA GLN A 58 -5.00 22.13 -3.70
C GLN A 58 -5.52 21.01 -4.59
N VAL A 59 -5.97 21.31 -5.81
CA VAL A 59 -6.46 20.31 -6.75
C VAL A 59 -5.37 19.30 -7.10
N GLN A 60 -4.15 19.78 -7.38
CA GLN A 60 -3.00 18.91 -7.63
C GLN A 60 -2.65 18.06 -6.41
N GLY A 61 -2.69 18.65 -5.21
CA GLY A 61 -2.47 17.94 -3.95
C GLY A 61 -3.49 16.83 -3.71
N LEU A 62 -4.77 17.11 -3.97
CA LEU A 62 -5.85 16.13 -3.85
C LEU A 62 -5.69 14.97 -4.85
N GLU A 63 -5.32 15.26 -6.11
CA GLU A 63 -5.11 14.18 -7.09
C GLU A 63 -3.89 13.32 -6.73
N LYS A 64 -2.81 13.94 -6.23
CA LYS A 64 -1.66 13.19 -5.68
C LYS A 64 -2.08 12.31 -4.51
N ALA A 65 -2.78 12.87 -3.52
CA ALA A 65 -3.25 12.12 -2.35
C ALA A 65 -4.18 10.96 -2.73
N LYS A 66 -5.07 11.16 -3.70
CA LYS A 66 -5.93 10.11 -4.25
C LYS A 66 -5.12 8.98 -4.90
N ASN A 67 -4.09 9.32 -5.67
CA ASN A 67 -3.21 8.32 -6.29
C ASN A 67 -2.40 7.54 -5.26
N GLU A 68 -1.85 8.22 -4.24
CA GLU A 68 -1.16 7.55 -3.13
C GLU A 68 -2.11 6.66 -2.33
N LEU A 69 -3.35 7.09 -2.09
CA LEU A 69 -4.37 6.26 -1.45
C LEU A 69 -4.68 5.00 -2.27
N LYS A 70 -4.73 5.12 -3.60
CA LYS A 70 -4.94 3.98 -4.49
C LYS A 70 -3.80 2.97 -4.38
N LYS A 71 -2.54 3.43 -4.43
CA LYS A 71 -1.36 2.57 -4.25
C LYS A 71 -1.35 1.91 -2.87
N ALA A 72 -1.66 2.66 -1.82
CA ALA A 72 -1.72 2.11 -0.46
C ALA A 72 -2.75 0.98 -0.34
N LYS A 73 -3.90 1.09 -1.02
CA LYS A 73 -4.90 0.01 -1.09
C LYS A 73 -4.37 -1.21 -1.85
N GLU A 74 -3.67 -1.00 -2.97
CA GLU A 74 -3.05 -2.08 -3.74
C GLU A 74 -2.00 -2.81 -2.89
N TYR A 75 -1.12 -2.09 -2.20
CA TYR A 75 -0.13 -2.68 -1.30
C TYR A 75 -0.76 -3.42 -0.12
N ALA A 76 -1.86 -2.91 0.45
CA ALA A 76 -2.55 -3.62 1.51
C ALA A 76 -3.11 -4.97 1.04
N LEU A 77 -3.65 -5.04 -0.18
CA LEU A 77 -4.12 -6.29 -0.78
C LEU A 77 -2.97 -7.26 -1.08
N GLU A 78 -1.83 -6.76 -1.54
CA GLU A 78 -0.64 -7.59 -1.76
C GLU A 78 -0.09 -8.15 -0.44
N ALA A 79 0.01 -7.30 0.60
CA ALA A 79 0.45 -7.71 1.92
C ALA A 79 -0.44 -8.82 2.50
N ASP A 80 -1.76 -8.69 2.37
CA ASP A 80 -2.72 -9.72 2.81
C ASP A 80 -2.52 -11.05 2.06
N ARG A 81 -2.33 -11.00 0.73
CA ARG A 81 -2.01 -12.19 -0.07
C ARG A 81 -0.71 -12.86 0.36
N TYR A 82 0.33 -12.08 0.65
CA TYR A 82 1.59 -12.64 1.13
C TYR A 82 1.45 -13.24 2.53
N SER A 83 0.70 -12.60 3.43
CA SER A 83 0.41 -13.12 4.76
C SER A 83 -0.26 -14.50 4.68
N GLN A 84 -1.29 -14.64 3.86
CA GLN A 84 -2.00 -15.91 3.65
C GLN A 84 -1.08 -17.01 3.10
N LYS A 85 -0.15 -16.67 2.20
CA LYS A 85 0.85 -17.63 1.70
C LYS A 85 1.81 -18.08 2.79
N VAL A 86 2.29 -17.15 3.62
CA VAL A 86 3.18 -17.47 4.74
C VAL A 86 2.48 -18.38 5.74
N GLU A 87 1.23 -18.08 6.09
CA GLU A 87 0.42 -18.93 6.99
C GLU A 87 0.24 -20.34 6.42
N HIS A 88 -0.09 -20.45 5.12
CA HIS A 88 -0.22 -21.75 4.46
C HIS A 88 1.09 -22.55 4.51
N PHE A 89 2.23 -21.92 4.23
CA PHE A 89 3.53 -22.60 4.33
C PHE A 89 3.87 -23.00 5.76
N LEU A 90 3.61 -22.12 6.73
CA LEU A 90 3.86 -22.40 8.14
C LEU A 90 3.07 -23.61 8.64
N GLU A 91 1.79 -23.72 8.27
CA GLU A 91 0.98 -24.89 8.62
C GLU A 91 1.49 -26.15 7.93
N ARG A 92 1.93 -26.06 6.66
CA ARG A 92 2.54 -27.20 5.96
C ARG A 92 3.80 -27.69 6.68
N GLU A 93 4.74 -26.81 6.96
CA GLU A 93 5.99 -27.13 7.66
C GLU A 93 5.72 -27.71 9.05
N LYS A 94 4.72 -27.19 9.77
CA LYS A 94 4.30 -27.74 11.06
C LYS A 94 3.81 -29.18 10.94
N GLN A 95 3.09 -29.53 9.88
CA GLN A 95 2.68 -30.91 9.62
C GLN A 95 3.87 -31.79 9.23
N GLU A 96 4.79 -31.30 8.41
CA GLU A 96 6.02 -32.02 8.04
C GLU A 96 6.88 -32.34 9.28
N VAL A 97 7.08 -31.37 10.18
CA VAL A 97 7.83 -31.59 11.43
C VAL A 97 7.15 -32.64 12.32
N LYS A 98 5.82 -32.61 12.44
CA LYS A 98 5.08 -33.64 13.18
C LYS A 98 5.27 -35.04 12.58
N GLN A 99 5.23 -35.15 11.26
CA GLN A 99 5.45 -36.42 10.57
C GLN A 99 6.88 -36.91 10.75
N ALA A 100 7.87 -36.02 10.67
CA ALA A 100 9.27 -36.35 10.89
C ALA A 100 9.51 -36.86 12.32
N ASN A 101 8.95 -36.19 13.33
CA ASN A 101 9.03 -36.65 14.72
C ASN A 101 8.39 -38.02 14.91
N HIS A 102 7.19 -38.23 14.35
CA HIS A 102 6.54 -39.54 14.43
C HIS A 102 7.37 -40.66 13.78
N SER A 103 7.96 -40.36 12.62
CA SER A 103 8.84 -41.29 11.90
C SER A 103 10.11 -41.61 12.69
N TYR A 104 10.64 -40.61 13.39
CA TYR A 104 11.78 -40.76 14.29
C TYR A 104 11.45 -41.65 15.49
N ASP A 105 10.32 -41.43 16.15
CA ASP A 105 9.86 -42.26 17.28
C ASP A 105 9.70 -43.73 16.86
N LEU A 106 9.08 -43.99 15.70
CA LEU A 106 8.96 -45.33 15.14
C LEU A 106 10.33 -45.97 14.86
N SER A 107 11.30 -45.18 14.36
CA SER A 107 12.65 -45.68 14.09
C SER A 107 13.37 -46.13 15.36
N ILE A 108 13.17 -45.42 16.48
CA ILE A 108 13.70 -45.81 17.79
C ILE A 108 13.07 -47.12 18.24
N GLU A 109 11.75 -47.25 18.10
CA GLU A 109 11.03 -48.47 18.48
C GLU A 109 11.53 -49.68 17.70
N TYR A 110 11.61 -49.57 16.37
CA TYR A 110 12.13 -50.64 15.52
C TYR A 110 13.60 -50.98 15.80
N TYR A 111 14.42 -49.98 16.11
CA TYR A 111 15.80 -50.21 16.49
C TYR A 111 15.89 -51.05 17.77
N GLY A 112 15.09 -50.72 18.80
CA GLY A 112 15.01 -51.48 20.04
C GLY A 112 14.56 -52.92 19.84
N LEU A 113 13.52 -53.14 19.03
CA LEU A 113 13.04 -54.48 18.67
C LEU A 113 14.11 -55.29 17.93
N THR A 114 14.77 -54.67 16.95
CA THR A 114 15.84 -55.33 16.17
C THR A 114 17.01 -55.71 17.07
N GLN A 115 17.38 -54.84 18.01
CA GLN A 115 18.46 -55.11 18.96
C GLN A 115 18.11 -56.29 19.89
N ALA A 116 16.86 -56.39 20.34
CA ALA A 116 16.39 -57.53 21.13
C ALA A 116 16.41 -58.84 20.33
N GLU A 117 15.96 -58.82 19.07
CA GLU A 117 15.99 -60.00 18.20
C GLU A 117 17.42 -60.46 17.87
N LEU A 118 18.36 -59.53 17.69
CA LEU A 118 19.77 -59.88 17.50
C LEU A 118 20.34 -60.64 18.70
N LEU A 119 19.97 -60.26 19.93
CA LEU A 119 20.36 -60.99 21.14
C LEU A 119 19.76 -62.41 21.16
N ASN A 120 18.48 -62.56 20.82
CA ASN A 120 17.82 -63.87 20.71
C ASN A 120 18.52 -64.77 19.69
N ILE A 121 18.90 -64.23 18.52
CA ILE A 121 19.63 -64.97 17.49
C ILE A 121 20.98 -65.44 18.04
N ASP A 122 21.73 -64.59 18.74
CA ASP A 122 23.02 -64.95 19.31
C ASP A 122 22.88 -66.05 20.39
N GLU A 123 21.85 -65.99 21.23
CA GLU A 123 21.53 -67.04 22.20
C GLU A 123 21.20 -68.37 21.52
N LEU A 124 20.39 -68.36 20.45
CA LEU A 124 20.05 -69.56 19.67
C LEU A 124 21.29 -70.16 19.01
N ILE A 125 22.18 -69.34 18.46
CA ILE A 125 23.46 -69.78 17.90
C ILE A 125 24.31 -70.44 18.99
N GLN A 126 24.41 -69.84 20.17
CA GLN A 126 25.15 -70.43 21.29
C GLN A 126 24.57 -71.77 21.74
N GLN A 127 23.24 -71.90 21.83
CA GLN A 127 22.58 -73.15 22.18
C GLN A 127 22.85 -74.25 21.14
N ALA A 128 22.76 -73.91 19.85
CA ALA A 128 23.06 -74.84 18.77
C ALA A 128 24.52 -75.32 18.83
N ASN A 129 25.47 -74.40 19.04
CA ASN A 129 26.89 -74.72 19.16
C ASN A 129 27.19 -75.65 20.35
N ARG A 130 26.47 -75.50 21.47
CA ARG A 130 26.60 -76.40 22.64
C ARG A 130 25.97 -77.77 22.43
N SER A 131 25.01 -77.89 21.53
CA SER A 131 24.30 -79.14 21.24
C SER A 131 25.01 -80.01 20.18
N CYS A 132 25.89 -79.39 19.39
CA CYS A 132 26.67 -80.05 18.33
C CYS A 132 28.14 -80.35 18.72
N GLY A 133 28.51 -80.16 19.98
CA GLY A 133 29.80 -80.56 20.56
C GLY A 133 29.64 -81.69 21.56
#